data_AF-A0A351BLI0-F1
#
_entry.id   AF-A0A351BLI0-F1
#
_cell.length_a   1.000
_cell.length_b   1.000
_cell.length_c   1.000
_cell.angle_alpha   90.00
_cell.angle_beta   90.00
_cell.angle_gamma   90.00
#
_symmetry.space_group_name_H-M   'P 1'
#
loop_
_entity.id
_entity.type
_entity.pdbx_description
1 polymer ?
#
loop_
_entity_poly.entity_id
_entity_poly.type
_entity_poly.pdbx_seq_one_letter_code
_entity_poly.pdbx_strand_id
1 'polypeptide(L)'
;MRIVVAPDSFKGSLSAVGVALAMERGIRLVFPEADVRRVPIADGGEGTVAALVGATGGTLRQTRVNGPLRAPVLAQWGILGDGTTAVVEMAAASGLPLLAPGQRDPRLTTTFGTGELIRAALDCGLRRIIIGIGGSATNDGGAGMARALGASFTDEAGTELPEGGASQFGTAFCEAIGETGLDYYWHKDAPEWQRERV
;
A
#
# COMPACT_ATOMS: atom_id res chain seq x y z
N MET A 1 -17.19 30.94 -14.57
CA MET A 1 -16.28 30.84 -13.41
C MET A 1 -15.59 29.47 -13.47
N ARG A 2 -14.30 29.37 -13.16
CA ARG A 2 -13.59 28.07 -13.09
C ARG A 2 -13.30 27.74 -11.64
N ILE A 3 -13.66 26.54 -11.19
CA ILE A 3 -13.53 26.12 -9.81
C ILE A 3 -12.81 24.77 -9.78
N VAL A 4 -11.71 24.69 -9.04
CA VAL A 4 -11.02 23.44 -8.76
C VAL A 4 -11.51 22.91 -7.41
N VAL A 5 -11.94 21.66 -7.39
CA VAL A 5 -12.41 20.95 -6.20
C VAL A 5 -11.41 19.85 -5.90
N ALA A 6 -10.55 20.08 -4.90
CA ALA A 6 -9.48 19.16 -4.54
C ALA A 6 -9.55 18.70 -3.07
N PRO A 7 -10.60 17.96 -2.67
CA PRO A 7 -10.75 17.46 -1.32
C PRO A 7 -9.97 16.16 -1.10
N ASP A 8 -9.65 15.90 0.17
CA ASP A 8 -9.28 14.59 0.68
C ASP A 8 -10.53 13.83 1.17
N SER A 9 -10.36 12.54 1.46
CA SER A 9 -11.38 11.67 2.06
C SER A 9 -11.77 12.10 3.47
N PHE A 10 -13.01 11.77 3.86
CA PHE A 10 -13.45 11.82 5.24
C PHE A 10 -13.29 10.41 5.81
N LYS A 11 -12.22 10.17 6.57
CA LYS A 11 -11.85 8.84 7.11
C LYS A 11 -13.04 8.13 7.76
N GLY A 12 -13.35 6.91 7.28
CA GLY A 12 -14.47 6.11 7.74
C GLY A 12 -15.86 6.58 7.27
N SER A 13 -15.92 7.50 6.30
CA SER A 13 -17.16 8.08 5.77
C SER A 13 -17.15 8.13 4.24
N LEU A 14 -16.76 9.26 3.62
CA LEU A 14 -16.75 9.44 2.16
C LEU A 14 -15.32 9.38 1.61
N SER A 15 -15.16 8.73 0.46
CA SER A 15 -13.92 8.83 -0.33
C SER A 15 -13.71 10.25 -0.87
N ALA A 16 -12.47 10.61 -1.20
CA ALA A 16 -12.15 11.91 -1.81
C ALA A 16 -12.99 12.17 -3.08
N VAL A 17 -13.24 11.14 -3.89
CA VAL A 17 -14.13 11.20 -5.06
C VAL A 17 -15.58 11.53 -4.65
N GLY A 18 -16.09 10.88 -3.60
CA GLY A 18 -17.42 11.13 -3.06
C GLY A 18 -17.58 12.56 -2.54
N VAL A 19 -16.58 13.08 -1.84
CA VAL A 19 -16.54 14.48 -1.37
C VAL A 19 -16.51 15.44 -2.57
N ALA A 20 -15.68 15.18 -3.58
CA ALA A 20 -15.58 16.03 -4.76
C ALA A 20 -16.90 16.09 -5.55
N LEU A 21 -17.61 14.97 -5.67
CA LEU A 21 -18.95 14.90 -6.27
C LEU A 21 -19.98 15.69 -5.47
N ALA A 22 -19.95 15.59 -4.13
CA ALA A 22 -20.85 16.35 -3.27
C ALA A 22 -20.63 17.86 -3.38
N MET A 23 -19.36 18.30 -3.39
CA MET A 23 -18.98 19.71 -3.57
C MET A 23 -19.41 20.24 -4.94
N GLU A 24 -19.16 19.49 -6.02
CA GLU A 24 -19.61 19.87 -7.37
C GLU A 24 -21.13 20.06 -7.46
N ARG A 25 -21.91 19.14 -6.87
CA ARG A 25 -23.37 19.28 -6.81
C ARG A 25 -23.78 20.57 -6.10
N GLY A 26 -23.18 20.86 -4.94
CA GLY A 26 -23.46 22.09 -4.19
C GLY A 26 -23.11 23.36 -4.98
N ILE A 27 -21.96 23.36 -5.65
CA ILE A 27 -21.51 24.49 -6.50
C ILE A 27 -22.51 24.74 -7.63
N ARG A 28 -22.95 23.70 -8.34
CA ARG A 28 -23.85 23.84 -9.50
C ARG A 28 -25.27 24.29 -9.13
N LEU A 29 -25.68 24.13 -7.87
CA LEU A 29 -26.96 24.70 -7.39
C LEU A 29 -26.95 26.23 -7.39
N VAL A 30 -25.79 26.85 -7.16
CA VAL A 30 -25.65 28.32 -7.09
C VAL A 30 -25.07 28.89 -8.38
N PHE A 31 -24.13 28.16 -9.01
CA PHE A 31 -23.46 28.55 -10.24
C PHE A 31 -23.60 27.43 -11.30
N PRO A 32 -24.75 27.34 -12.01
CA PRO A 32 -25.03 26.24 -12.95
C PRO A 32 -24.00 26.10 -14.08
N GLU A 33 -23.46 27.23 -14.54
CA GLU A 33 -22.49 27.32 -15.66
C GLU A 33 -21.02 27.28 -15.20
N ALA A 34 -20.74 26.90 -13.94
CA ALA A 34 -19.36 26.79 -13.46
C ALA A 34 -18.62 25.62 -14.15
N ASP A 35 -17.43 25.89 -14.67
CA ASP A 35 -16.48 24.84 -15.10
C ASP A 35 -15.80 24.29 -13.85
N VAL A 36 -16.31 23.15 -13.36
CA VAL A 36 -15.82 22.49 -12.14
C VAL A 36 -14.85 21.37 -12.51
N ARG A 37 -13.61 21.49 -12.04
CA ARG A 37 -12.57 20.47 -12.19
C ARG A 37 -12.37 19.75 -10.86
N ARG A 38 -12.76 18.48 -10.81
CA ARG A 38 -12.55 17.61 -9.65
C ARG A 38 -11.13 17.04 -9.70
N VAL A 39 -10.39 17.25 -8.64
CA VAL A 39 -9.01 16.76 -8.46
C VAL A 39 -8.94 16.12 -7.07
N PRO A 40 -9.60 14.97 -6.84
CA PRO A 40 -9.54 14.30 -5.54
C PRO A 40 -8.08 14.02 -5.20
N ILE A 41 -7.66 14.44 -4.02
CA ILE A 41 -6.31 14.26 -3.51
C ILE A 41 -6.31 13.15 -2.46
N ALA A 42 -5.13 12.59 -2.22
CA ALA A 42 -4.88 11.67 -1.14
C ALA A 42 -3.49 11.93 -0.58
N ASP A 43 -3.32 11.72 0.73
CA ASP A 43 -2.08 11.91 1.48
C ASP A 43 -1.19 10.64 1.49
N GLY A 44 -1.46 9.68 0.59
CA GLY A 44 -0.90 8.33 0.63
C GLY A 44 -1.76 7.34 1.41
N GLY A 45 -2.92 7.75 1.92
CA GLY A 45 -3.94 6.85 2.47
C GLY A 45 -4.93 6.32 1.45
N GLU A 46 -6.10 5.93 1.94
CA GLU A 46 -7.20 5.37 1.16
C GLU A 46 -7.60 6.26 -0.03
N GLY A 47 -7.59 5.68 -1.24
CA GLY A 47 -8.07 6.35 -2.46
C GLY A 47 -6.98 7.00 -3.32
N THR A 48 -5.73 6.96 -2.88
CA THR A 48 -4.53 7.37 -3.64
C THR A 48 -4.42 6.68 -5.01
N VAL A 49 -4.57 5.36 -5.06
CA VAL A 49 -4.55 4.52 -6.26
C VAL A 49 -5.61 4.97 -7.24
N ALA A 50 -6.86 5.11 -6.77
CA ALA A 50 -7.97 5.51 -7.63
C ALA A 50 -7.76 6.92 -8.19
N ALA A 51 -7.26 7.86 -7.37
CA ALA A 51 -6.97 9.21 -7.79
C ALA A 51 -5.85 9.27 -8.84
N LEU A 52 -4.71 8.61 -8.59
CA LEU A 52 -3.56 8.64 -9.50
C LEU A 52 -3.83 7.89 -10.81
N VAL A 53 -4.50 6.73 -10.75
CA VAL A 53 -4.89 5.99 -11.94
C VAL A 53 -5.90 6.79 -12.78
N GLY A 54 -6.92 7.37 -12.14
CA GLY A 54 -7.92 8.20 -12.82
C GLY A 54 -7.31 9.46 -13.46
N ALA A 55 -6.37 10.12 -12.78
CA ALA A 55 -5.71 11.32 -13.27
C ALA A 55 -4.76 11.04 -14.45
N THR A 56 -4.19 9.84 -14.53
CA THR A 56 -3.22 9.47 -15.57
C THR A 56 -3.81 8.65 -16.71
N GLY A 57 -5.06 8.20 -16.60
CA GLY A 57 -5.66 7.28 -17.57
C GLY A 57 -5.07 5.86 -17.51
N GLY A 58 -4.61 5.46 -16.33
CA GLY A 58 -4.02 4.14 -16.08
C GLY A 58 -5.06 3.02 -15.95
N THR A 59 -4.63 1.89 -15.39
CA THR A 59 -5.49 0.71 -15.16
C THR A 59 -5.45 0.23 -13.73
N LEU A 60 -6.62 -0.10 -13.17
CA LEU A 60 -6.75 -0.78 -11.89
C LEU A 60 -6.52 -2.29 -12.04
N ARG A 61 -5.94 -2.90 -11.00
CA ARG A 61 -5.71 -4.33 -10.84
C ARG A 61 -6.17 -4.78 -9.46
N GLN A 62 -6.45 -6.06 -9.32
CA GLN A 62 -6.78 -6.68 -8.04
C GLN A 62 -5.95 -7.94 -7.84
N THR A 63 -5.48 -8.15 -6.62
CA THR A 63 -4.71 -9.34 -6.23
C THR A 63 -5.26 -9.84 -4.91
N ARG A 64 -5.45 -11.16 -4.78
CA ARG A 64 -5.75 -11.77 -3.47
C ARG A 64 -4.46 -11.85 -2.67
N VAL A 65 -4.44 -11.22 -1.51
CA VAL A 65 -3.28 -11.13 -0.60
C VAL A 65 -3.72 -11.43 0.84
N ASN A 66 -2.76 -11.59 1.74
CA ASN A 66 -3.01 -11.74 3.17
C ASN A 66 -3.44 -10.41 3.78
N GLY A 67 -4.55 -10.41 4.52
CA GLY A 67 -4.99 -9.28 5.33
C GLY A 67 -4.12 -9.07 6.57
N PRO A 68 -4.43 -8.06 7.41
CA PRO A 68 -3.64 -7.75 8.60
C PRO A 68 -3.55 -8.92 9.59
N LEU A 69 -4.56 -9.78 9.64
CA LEU A 69 -4.63 -10.99 10.49
C LEU A 69 -4.52 -12.29 9.66
N ARG A 70 -3.83 -12.27 8.52
CA ARG A 70 -3.64 -13.41 7.58
C ARG A 70 -4.89 -13.96 6.89
N ALA A 71 -6.08 -13.49 7.23
CA ALA A 71 -7.29 -13.77 6.45
C ALA A 71 -7.15 -13.17 5.02
N PRO A 72 -7.47 -13.90 3.94
CA PRO A 72 -7.28 -13.41 2.59
C PRO A 72 -8.21 -12.23 2.27
N VAL A 73 -7.66 -11.20 1.64
CA VAL A 73 -8.38 -10.00 1.16
C VAL A 73 -8.14 -9.81 -0.33
N LEU A 74 -9.13 -9.26 -1.05
CA LEU A 74 -8.95 -8.85 -2.44
C LEU A 74 -8.54 -7.38 -2.45
N ALA A 75 -7.25 -7.13 -2.63
CA ALA A 75 -6.68 -5.79 -2.56
C ALA A 75 -6.54 -5.19 -3.96
N GLN A 76 -6.92 -3.90 -4.10
CA GLN A 76 -6.80 -3.16 -5.34
C GLN A 76 -5.48 -2.37 -5.39
N TRP A 77 -4.86 -2.34 -6.55
CA TRP A 77 -3.68 -1.53 -6.86
C TRP A 77 -3.77 -1.03 -8.31
N GLY A 78 -2.82 -0.23 -8.77
CA GLY A 78 -2.90 0.45 -10.06
C GLY A 78 -1.60 0.46 -10.84
N ILE A 79 -1.74 0.62 -12.16
CA ILE A 79 -0.66 0.98 -13.09
C ILE A 79 -1.03 2.34 -13.66
N LEU A 80 -0.11 3.30 -13.62
CA LEU A 80 -0.34 4.64 -14.16
C LEU A 80 -0.37 4.63 -15.69
N GLY A 81 -0.86 5.72 -16.29
CA GLY A 81 -0.95 5.86 -17.75
C GLY A 81 0.39 5.83 -18.48
N ASP A 82 1.52 5.93 -17.78
CA ASP A 82 2.85 5.71 -18.36
C ASP A 82 3.16 4.22 -18.63
N GLY A 83 2.33 3.31 -18.11
CA GLY A 83 2.48 1.85 -18.26
C GLY A 83 3.65 1.24 -17.50
N THR A 84 4.44 2.01 -16.75
CA THR A 84 5.68 1.55 -16.10
C THR A 84 5.72 1.79 -14.60
N THR A 85 4.80 2.61 -14.09
CA THR A 85 4.70 2.95 -12.66
C THR A 85 3.50 2.26 -12.02
N ALA A 86 3.76 1.43 -11.01
CA ALA A 86 2.74 0.89 -10.13
C ALA A 86 2.39 1.88 -9.03
N VAL A 87 1.15 1.88 -8.58
CA VAL A 87 0.70 2.52 -7.34
C VAL A 87 0.04 1.49 -6.46
N VAL A 88 0.47 1.42 -5.21
CA VAL A 88 -0.02 0.48 -4.22
C VAL A 88 -0.42 1.26 -2.97
N GLU A 89 -1.51 0.88 -2.33
CA GLU A 89 -1.89 1.37 -1.01
C GLU A 89 -1.74 0.24 0.00
N MET A 90 -0.99 0.49 1.09
CA MET A 90 -0.89 -0.50 2.14
C MET A 90 -2.25 -0.77 2.79
N ALA A 91 -3.14 0.23 2.86
CA ALA A 91 -4.44 0.09 3.52
C ALA A 91 -5.33 -0.96 2.86
N ALA A 92 -5.13 -1.22 1.55
CA ALA A 92 -5.87 -2.23 0.81
C ALA A 92 -5.55 -3.67 1.25
N ALA A 93 -4.37 -3.90 1.82
CA ALA A 93 -3.93 -5.22 2.30
C ALA A 93 -3.73 -5.29 3.82
N SER A 94 -3.26 -4.19 4.41
CA SER A 94 -2.75 -4.08 5.78
C SER A 94 -3.42 -2.94 6.56
N GLY A 95 -4.60 -2.49 6.13
CA GLY A 95 -5.28 -1.29 6.66
C GLY A 95 -6.30 -1.50 7.78
N LEU A 96 -6.55 -0.44 8.55
CA LEU A 96 -7.59 -0.37 9.59
C LEU A 96 -9.01 -0.72 9.10
N PRO A 97 -9.44 -0.32 7.87
CA PRO A 97 -10.79 -0.65 7.38
C PRO A 97 -11.04 -2.16 7.23
N LEU A 98 -10.00 -2.97 7.17
CA LEU A 98 -10.11 -4.43 7.05
C LEU A 98 -10.41 -5.13 8.38
N LEU A 99 -10.40 -4.40 9.50
CA LEU A 99 -10.59 -4.94 10.84
C LEU A 99 -11.81 -4.34 11.53
N ALA A 100 -12.66 -5.23 12.07
CA ALA A 100 -13.67 -4.83 13.03
C ALA A 100 -13.01 -4.23 14.29
N PRO A 101 -13.67 -3.32 15.03
CA PRO A 101 -13.06 -2.68 16.21
C PRO A 101 -12.45 -3.65 17.23
N GLY A 102 -13.11 -4.79 17.49
CA GLY A 102 -12.62 -5.82 18.42
C GLY A 102 -11.45 -6.67 17.90
N GLN A 103 -11.08 -6.54 16.63
CA GLN A 103 -9.96 -7.27 16.00
C GLN A 103 -8.68 -6.42 15.93
N ARG A 104 -8.73 -5.15 16.35
CA ARG A 104 -7.62 -4.21 16.22
C ARG A 104 -6.60 -4.43 17.32
N ASP A 105 -5.67 -5.35 17.07
CA ASP A 105 -4.51 -5.58 17.93
C ASP A 105 -3.20 -5.38 17.13
N PRO A 106 -2.49 -4.25 17.33
CA PRO A 106 -1.26 -3.96 16.58
C PRO A 106 -0.12 -4.95 16.88
N ARG A 107 -0.24 -5.75 17.95
CA ARG A 107 0.72 -6.79 18.30
C ARG A 107 0.63 -8.02 17.39
N LEU A 108 -0.55 -8.29 16.84
CA LEU A 108 -0.82 -9.47 16.02
C LEU A 108 -0.83 -9.16 14.52
N THR A 109 -1.05 -7.91 14.15
CA THR A 109 -1.23 -7.52 12.75
C THR A 109 0.08 -7.44 11.99
N THR A 110 0.05 -7.84 10.72
CA THR A 110 1.23 -7.89 9.84
C THR A 110 1.05 -7.11 8.54
N THR A 111 2.15 -6.56 8.03
CA THR A 111 2.24 -5.90 6.71
C THR A 111 2.48 -6.87 5.54
N PHE A 112 2.41 -8.19 5.77
CA PHE A 112 2.74 -9.20 4.75
C PHE A 112 1.99 -9.00 3.42
N GLY A 113 0.69 -8.72 3.47
CA GLY A 113 -0.09 -8.48 2.24
C GLY A 113 0.37 -7.27 1.43
N THR A 114 0.94 -6.24 2.09
CA THR A 114 1.56 -5.11 1.38
C THR A 114 2.75 -5.59 0.56
N GLY A 115 3.59 -6.46 1.11
CA GLY A 115 4.70 -7.05 0.37
C GLY A 115 4.25 -7.94 -0.78
N GLU A 116 3.13 -8.65 -0.63
CA GLU A 116 2.52 -9.41 -1.74
C GLU A 116 2.00 -8.52 -2.87
N LEU A 117 1.47 -7.33 -2.56
CA LEU A 117 1.09 -6.35 -3.57
C LEU A 117 2.31 -5.78 -4.32
N ILE A 118 3.38 -5.47 -3.59
CA ILE A 118 4.66 -5.05 -4.19
C ILE A 118 5.17 -6.16 -5.10
N ARG A 119 5.15 -7.42 -4.64
CA ARG A 119 5.54 -8.59 -5.43
C ARG A 119 4.70 -8.72 -6.70
N ALA A 120 3.38 -8.56 -6.61
CA ALA A 120 2.50 -8.61 -7.78
C ALA A 120 2.83 -7.52 -8.81
N ALA A 121 3.21 -6.31 -8.37
CA ALA A 121 3.67 -5.25 -9.26
C ALA A 121 5.02 -5.62 -9.93
N LEU A 122 5.97 -6.16 -9.15
CA LEU A 122 7.28 -6.60 -9.65
C LEU A 122 7.17 -7.76 -10.65
N ASP A 123 6.26 -8.71 -10.40
CA ASP A 123 5.92 -9.84 -11.28
C ASP A 123 5.36 -9.36 -12.62
N CYS A 124 4.69 -8.21 -12.63
CA CYS A 124 4.25 -7.54 -13.86
C CYS A 124 5.37 -6.77 -14.58
N GLY A 125 6.62 -6.87 -14.11
CA GLY A 125 7.77 -6.17 -14.69
C GLY A 125 7.87 -4.69 -14.31
N LEU A 126 7.01 -4.19 -13.43
CA LEU A 126 7.02 -2.79 -13.00
C LEU A 126 8.19 -2.58 -12.03
N ARG A 127 8.94 -1.49 -12.21
CA ARG A 127 10.13 -1.16 -11.41
C ARG A 127 10.04 0.18 -10.70
N ARG A 128 9.05 1.00 -11.07
CA ARG A 128 8.69 2.21 -10.32
C ARG A 128 7.43 1.91 -9.54
N ILE A 129 7.48 2.05 -8.23
CA ILE A 129 6.35 1.76 -7.34
C ILE A 129 6.16 2.96 -6.42
N ILE A 130 4.99 3.57 -6.47
CA ILE A 130 4.53 4.56 -5.50
C ILE A 130 3.72 3.80 -4.45
N ILE A 131 4.09 3.95 -3.18
CA ILE A 131 3.43 3.25 -2.08
C ILE A 131 2.80 4.28 -1.15
N GLY A 132 1.48 4.26 -1.08
CA GLY A 132 0.71 4.94 -0.05
C GLY A 132 0.73 4.15 1.25
N ILE A 133 1.24 4.75 2.33
CA ILE A 133 1.42 4.10 3.63
C ILE A 133 0.39 4.53 4.69
N GLY A 134 -0.57 5.39 4.33
CA GLY A 134 -1.60 5.87 5.27
C GLY A 134 -2.64 4.80 5.60
N GLY A 135 -3.27 4.91 6.78
CA GLY A 135 -4.41 4.06 7.17
C GLY A 135 -4.07 2.65 7.65
N SER A 136 -2.83 2.40 8.05
CA SER A 136 -2.32 1.09 8.51
C SER A 136 -3.03 0.55 9.76
N ALA A 137 -3.27 -0.77 9.81
CA ALA A 137 -3.67 -1.49 11.02
C ALA A 137 -2.50 -2.03 11.85
N THR A 138 -1.28 -1.91 11.31
CA THR A 138 -0.10 -2.67 11.69
C THR A 138 0.90 -1.84 12.49
N ASN A 139 1.64 -2.49 13.38
CA ASN A 139 2.83 -1.94 14.05
C ASN A 139 3.98 -2.95 14.04
N ASP A 140 4.17 -3.67 12.94
CA ASP A 140 5.22 -4.68 12.75
C ASP A 140 6.46 -4.12 12.04
N GLY A 141 6.65 -2.79 12.03
CA GLY A 141 7.83 -2.14 11.45
C GLY A 141 8.09 -2.44 9.96
N GLY A 142 7.13 -3.02 9.23
CA GLY A 142 7.33 -3.49 7.86
C GLY A 142 8.00 -4.86 7.74
N ALA A 143 8.21 -5.59 8.84
CA ALA A 143 8.82 -6.91 8.84
C ALA A 143 8.02 -7.92 8.01
N GLY A 144 6.68 -7.91 8.13
CA GLY A 144 5.82 -8.75 7.30
C GLY A 144 5.98 -8.47 5.81
N MET A 145 5.98 -7.20 5.42
CA MET A 145 6.20 -6.77 4.03
C MET A 145 7.56 -7.28 3.50
N ALA A 146 8.64 -7.10 4.27
CA ALA A 146 9.96 -7.56 3.89
C ALA A 146 10.02 -9.09 3.76
N ARG A 147 9.39 -9.84 4.68
CA ARG A 147 9.28 -11.30 4.59
C ARG A 147 8.56 -11.77 3.34
N ALA A 148 7.47 -11.11 2.96
CA ALA A 148 6.74 -11.45 1.73
C ALA A 148 7.58 -11.25 0.46
N LEU A 149 8.60 -10.40 0.53
CA LEU A 149 9.56 -10.14 -0.55
C LEU A 149 10.79 -11.04 -0.50
N GLY A 150 10.99 -11.80 0.59
CA GLY A 150 12.06 -12.79 0.72
C GLY A 150 13.06 -12.51 1.85
N ALA A 151 12.86 -11.47 2.65
CA ALA A 151 13.70 -11.24 3.83
C ALA A 151 13.40 -12.25 4.95
N SER A 152 14.41 -12.56 5.76
CA SER A 152 14.29 -13.44 6.93
C SER A 152 14.70 -12.65 8.18
N PHE A 153 14.11 -12.92 9.35
CA PHE A 153 14.37 -12.16 10.57
C PHE A 153 14.60 -13.13 11.72
N THR A 154 15.82 -13.20 12.24
CA THR A 154 16.20 -14.19 13.24
C THR A 154 16.70 -13.57 14.55
N ASP A 155 16.57 -14.32 15.64
CA ASP A 155 17.19 -14.00 16.94
C ASP A 155 18.69 -14.39 17.00
N GLU A 156 19.33 -14.18 18.16
CA GLU A 156 20.75 -14.54 18.41
C GLU A 156 21.06 -16.01 18.13
N ALA A 157 20.07 -16.90 18.28
CA ALA A 157 20.22 -18.33 18.07
C ALA A 157 19.99 -18.72 16.60
N GLY A 158 19.68 -17.77 15.71
CA GLY A 158 19.33 -18.02 14.32
C GLY A 158 17.91 -18.55 14.12
N THR A 159 17.03 -18.41 15.12
CA THR A 159 15.63 -18.84 15.04
C THR A 159 14.78 -17.75 14.43
N GLU A 160 13.89 -18.12 13.48
CA GLU A 160 12.94 -17.17 12.89
C GLU A 160 12.02 -16.54 13.93
N LEU A 161 11.93 -15.22 13.89
CA LEU A 161 11.05 -14.46 14.76
C LEU A 161 9.58 -14.67 14.35
N PRO A 162 8.64 -14.73 15.30
CA PRO A 162 7.22 -14.78 14.98
C PRO A 162 6.76 -13.54 14.20
N GLU A 163 5.56 -13.59 13.62
CA GLU A 163 4.96 -12.46 12.92
C GLU A 163 4.20 -11.50 13.84
N GLY A 164 3.92 -10.30 13.33
CA GLY A 164 3.18 -9.26 14.02
C GLY A 164 4.07 -8.40 14.92
N GLY A 165 3.52 -7.26 15.35
CA GLY A 165 4.26 -6.28 16.15
C GLY A 165 4.80 -6.82 17.49
N ALA A 166 4.18 -7.86 18.08
CA ALA A 166 4.64 -8.47 19.33
C ALA A 166 6.07 -9.01 19.23
N SER A 167 6.47 -9.49 18.06
CA SER A 167 7.82 -10.00 17.82
C SER A 167 8.92 -8.97 18.06
N GLN A 168 8.58 -7.67 18.13
CA GLN A 168 9.53 -6.57 18.30
C GLN A 168 9.64 -6.07 19.76
N PHE A 169 8.82 -6.57 20.66
CA PHE A 169 8.72 -6.08 22.04
C PHE A 169 8.98 -7.17 23.10
N GLY A 170 9.55 -8.31 22.71
CA GLY A 170 9.87 -9.45 23.60
C GLY A 170 11.37 -9.72 23.77
N THR A 171 11.72 -10.87 24.33
CA THR A 171 13.12 -11.34 24.50
C THR A 171 13.78 -11.82 23.20
N ALA A 172 13.02 -11.88 22.10
CA ALA A 172 13.52 -12.25 20.79
C ALA A 172 13.66 -10.96 19.97
N PHE A 173 14.80 -10.30 20.09
CA PHE A 173 15.15 -9.17 19.25
C PHE A 173 15.62 -9.66 17.88
N CYS A 174 15.38 -8.86 16.84
CA CYS A 174 15.97 -9.11 15.54
C CYS A 174 17.47 -8.80 15.63
N GLU A 175 18.28 -9.83 15.48
CA GLU A 175 19.74 -9.72 15.48
C GLU A 175 20.30 -9.71 14.06
N ALA A 176 19.64 -10.41 13.14
CA ALA A 176 20.04 -10.49 11.74
C ALA A 176 18.84 -10.44 10.80
N ILE A 177 19.02 -9.74 9.69
CA ILE A 177 18.10 -9.71 8.55
C ILE A 177 18.80 -10.42 7.39
N GLY A 178 18.24 -11.53 6.93
CA GLY A 178 18.72 -12.22 5.73
C GLY A 178 18.07 -11.65 4.48
N GLU A 179 18.87 -11.40 3.45
CA GLU A 179 18.41 -10.75 2.19
C GLU A 179 18.44 -11.70 0.98
N THR A 180 18.92 -12.93 1.13
CA THR A 180 19.12 -13.89 0.03
C THR A 180 17.85 -14.22 -0.76
N GLY A 181 16.67 -14.07 -0.15
CA GLY A 181 15.39 -14.23 -0.85
C GLY A 181 14.94 -13.02 -1.66
N LEU A 182 15.54 -11.84 -1.45
CA LEU A 182 15.23 -10.59 -2.16
C LEU A 182 15.84 -10.58 -3.58
N ASP A 183 16.85 -11.41 -3.84
CA ASP A 183 17.67 -11.40 -5.05
C ASP A 183 16.87 -11.61 -6.35
N TYR A 184 15.77 -12.37 -6.29
CA TYR A 184 14.98 -12.74 -7.46
C TYR A 184 14.44 -11.54 -8.24
N TYR A 185 14.08 -10.45 -7.54
CA TYR A 185 13.50 -9.26 -8.15
C TYR A 185 14.52 -8.16 -8.45
N TRP A 186 15.63 -8.12 -7.70
CA TRP A 186 16.63 -7.06 -7.80
C TRP A 186 17.77 -7.37 -8.77
N HIS A 187 18.07 -8.65 -9.02
CA HIS A 187 19.25 -9.03 -9.81
C HIS A 187 18.96 -9.62 -11.19
N LYS A 188 17.69 -9.89 -11.54
CA LYS A 188 17.33 -10.49 -12.83
C LYS A 188 17.79 -9.66 -14.05
N ASP A 189 17.90 -8.33 -13.87
CA ASP A 189 18.38 -7.37 -14.88
C ASP A 189 19.46 -6.41 -14.32
N ALA A 190 20.03 -6.68 -13.13
CA ALA A 190 21.04 -5.79 -12.56
C ALA A 190 22.32 -5.83 -13.39
N PRO A 191 22.88 -4.67 -13.79
CA PRO A 191 24.18 -4.62 -14.45
C PRO A 191 25.26 -5.26 -13.56
N GLU A 192 26.24 -5.89 -14.20
CA GLU A 192 27.22 -6.80 -13.57
C GLU A 192 27.89 -6.21 -12.32
N TRP A 193 28.15 -4.90 -12.29
CA TRP A 193 28.76 -4.17 -11.17
C TRP A 193 27.91 -4.10 -9.89
N GLN A 194 26.61 -4.38 -9.94
CA GLN A 194 25.75 -4.47 -8.75
C GLN A 194 25.71 -5.88 -8.14
N ARG A 195 26.26 -6.91 -8.81
CA ARG A 195 26.23 -8.30 -8.33
C ARG A 195 27.43 -8.67 -7.44
N GLU A 196 28.44 -7.82 -7.36
CA GLU A 196 29.70 -8.09 -6.64
C GLU A 196 29.75 -7.53 -5.21
N ARG A 197 28.62 -7.09 -4.62
CA ARG A 197 28.57 -6.54 -3.26
C ARG A 197 27.63 -7.28 -2.33
N VAL A 198 27.83 -8.60 -2.22
CA VAL A 198 27.35 -9.43 -1.10
C VAL A 198 28.50 -10.31 -0.64
#